data_AF-A0A1Y4SXB0-F1
#
_entry.id   AF-A0A1Y4SXB0-F1
#
_cell.length_a   1.000
_cell.length_b   1.000
_cell.length_c   1.000
_cell.angle_alpha   90.00
_cell.angle_beta   90.00
_cell.angle_gamma   90.00
#
_symmetry.space_group_name_H-M   'P 1'
#
loop_
_entity.id
_entity.type
_entity.pdbx_description
1 polymer ?
#
loop_
_entity_poly.entity_id
_entity_poly.type
_entity_poly.pdbx_seq_one_letter_code
_entity_poly.pdbx_strand_id
1 'polypeptide(L)'
;MKRINKRYYIIGISLLLCLAVGFTVAFSKDISNVLTNTFLVGTVDSEIKEDKPTVNGEIINKKPRVVNTGSTNALVRVRVIVSPKELWSPDSVPCDIDIDIGADWQYESDEYYYYKGILEVGEEISVFTKVEGVTNEDGKWILSTDNFEISVYQETIATTATNKENGNEINAIVDGVYNHEKAMEIWHIYDTLTLGD
;
A
#
# COMPACT_ATOMS: atom_id res chain seq x y z
N MET A 1 18.34 11.65 -92.71
CA MET A 1 17.42 11.99 -91.61
C MET A 1 16.20 11.07 -91.70
N LYS A 2 16.09 10.07 -90.82
CA LYS A 2 15.06 9.02 -90.89
C LYS A 2 13.85 9.46 -90.06
N ARG A 3 12.69 9.72 -90.70
CA ARG A 3 11.43 10.07 -90.01
C ARG A 3 10.95 8.85 -89.24
N ILE A 4 11.05 8.87 -87.91
CA ILE A 4 10.48 7.84 -87.03
C ILE A 4 9.01 8.18 -86.82
N ASN A 5 8.13 7.21 -87.10
CA ASN A 5 6.68 7.39 -87.07
C ASN A 5 6.21 7.52 -85.61
N LYS A 6 5.62 8.68 -85.26
CA LYS A 6 5.20 9.06 -83.89
C LYS A 6 4.32 8.01 -83.16
N ARG A 7 3.68 7.08 -83.89
CA ARG A 7 2.82 6.02 -83.32
C ARG A 7 3.61 4.94 -82.56
N TYR A 8 4.86 4.66 -82.93
CA TYR A 8 5.69 3.66 -82.23
C TYR A 8 6.36 4.20 -80.97
N TYR A 9 6.47 5.53 -80.83
CA TYR A 9 7.00 6.17 -79.63
C TYR A 9 6.01 6.11 -78.45
N ILE A 10 4.70 6.20 -78.75
CA ILE A 10 3.63 6.13 -77.75
C ILE A 10 3.47 4.70 -77.19
N ILE A 11 3.65 3.68 -78.04
CA ILE A 11 3.58 2.27 -77.62
C ILE A 11 4.81 1.88 -76.78
N GLY A 12 6.00 2.40 -77.12
CA GLY A 12 7.22 2.17 -76.34
C GLY A 12 7.22 2.85 -74.95
N ILE A 13 6.59 4.02 -74.82
CA ILE A 13 6.43 4.71 -73.53
C ILE A 13 5.34 4.06 -72.66
N SER A 14 4.25 3.58 -73.28
CA SER A 14 3.16 2.92 -72.55
C SER A 14 3.57 1.57 -71.95
N LEU A 15 4.48 0.82 -72.58
CA LEU A 15 4.96 -0.46 -72.05
C LEU A 15 5.93 -0.29 -70.87
N LEU A 16 6.58 0.87 -70.74
CA LEU A 16 7.45 1.21 -69.61
C LEU A 16 6.67 1.71 -68.38
N LEU A 17 5.40 2.09 -68.53
CA LEU A 17 4.54 2.62 -67.47
C LEU A 17 3.68 1.53 -66.78
N CYS A 18 3.59 0.32 -67.33
CA CYS A 18 2.84 -0.79 -66.74
C CYS A 18 3.60 -1.58 -65.65
N LEU A 19 4.85 -1.24 -65.34
CA LEU A 19 5.62 -1.86 -64.24
C LEU A 19 5.52 -1.07 -62.92
N ALA A 20 4.77 0.03 -62.87
CA ALA A 20 4.65 0.89 -61.69
C ALA A 20 3.27 0.86 -61.02
N VAL A 21 2.49 -0.21 -61.20
CA VAL A 21 1.33 -0.49 -60.33
C VAL A 21 1.42 -1.91 -59.79
N GLY A 22 2.54 -2.20 -59.14
CA GLY A 22 2.55 -3.23 -58.12
C GLY A 22 1.71 -2.70 -56.96
N PHE A 23 0.48 -3.19 -56.83
CA PHE A 23 -0.23 -3.11 -55.56
C PHE A 23 0.55 -3.98 -54.57
N THR A 24 1.56 -3.40 -53.92
CA THR A 24 2.02 -3.91 -52.64
C THR A 24 0.92 -3.63 -51.64
N VAL A 25 0.00 -4.58 -51.50
CA VAL A 25 -0.76 -4.69 -50.26
C VAL A 25 0.24 -5.10 -49.18
N ALA A 26 0.77 -4.11 -48.47
CA ALA A 26 1.41 -4.36 -47.19
C ALA A 26 0.30 -4.80 -46.23
N PHE A 27 0.08 -6.11 -46.13
CA PHE A 27 -0.53 -6.63 -44.92
C PHE A 27 0.51 -6.42 -43.81
N SER A 28 0.45 -5.27 -43.15
CA SER A 28 1.00 -5.15 -41.79
C SER A 28 0.15 -6.05 -40.90
N LYS A 29 0.49 -7.34 -40.90
CA LYS A 29 0.45 -8.08 -39.65
C LYS A 29 1.62 -7.55 -38.83
N ASP A 30 1.45 -6.35 -38.28
CA ASP A 30 1.95 -6.13 -36.94
C ASP A 30 1.10 -7.02 -36.04
N ILE A 31 1.46 -8.30 -35.99
CA ILE A 31 1.59 -8.92 -34.69
C ILE A 31 2.95 -8.42 -34.20
N SER A 32 3.03 -7.12 -33.93
CA SER A 32 3.76 -6.75 -32.74
C SER A 32 3.02 -7.54 -31.67
N ASN A 33 3.70 -8.49 -31.04
CA ASN A 33 3.40 -8.71 -29.66
C ASN A 33 3.65 -7.33 -29.05
N VAL A 34 2.64 -6.47 -29.06
CA VAL A 34 2.59 -5.35 -28.16
C VAL A 34 2.72 -6.08 -26.84
N LEU A 35 3.93 -6.07 -26.29
CA LEU A 35 4.11 -6.15 -24.86
C LEU A 35 3.27 -4.99 -24.39
N THR A 36 1.97 -5.25 -24.17
CA THR A 36 1.10 -4.36 -23.44
C THR A 36 1.76 -4.37 -22.10
N ASN A 37 2.66 -3.41 -21.90
CA ASN A 37 3.23 -3.15 -20.61
C ASN A 37 2.05 -2.54 -19.88
N THR A 38 1.21 -3.40 -19.32
CA THR A 38 0.11 -3.00 -18.48
C THR A 38 0.79 -2.36 -17.30
N PHE A 39 0.85 -1.02 -17.31
CA PHE A 39 1.30 -0.25 -16.18
C PHE A 39 0.23 -0.45 -15.10
N LEU A 40 0.37 -1.52 -14.32
CA LEU A 40 -0.37 -1.69 -13.10
C LEU A 40 0.22 -0.66 -12.15
N VAL A 41 -0.52 0.42 -11.91
CA VAL A 41 -0.21 1.32 -10.81
C VAL A 41 -0.31 0.47 -9.56
N GLY A 42 0.81 0.35 -8.85
CA GLY A 42 0.85 -0.36 -7.58
C GLY A 42 -0.17 0.24 -6.62
N THR A 43 -0.95 -0.62 -5.99
CA THR A 43 -1.89 -0.26 -4.93
C THR A 43 -1.21 -0.41 -3.58
N VAL A 44 -1.47 0.55 -2.69
CA VAL A 44 -1.19 0.42 -1.27
C VAL A 44 -2.54 0.18 -0.61
N ASP A 45 -2.71 -1.00 -0.02
CA ASP A 45 -3.95 -1.39 0.62
C ASP A 45 -3.65 -2.38 1.75
N SER A 46 -4.53 -2.43 2.74
CA SER A 46 -4.37 -3.31 3.87
C SER A 46 -5.69 -3.60 4.56
N GLU A 47 -5.71 -4.65 5.36
CA GLU A 47 -6.88 -5.06 6.12
C GLU A 47 -6.50 -5.48 7.54
N ILE A 48 -7.43 -5.30 8.48
CA ILE A 48 -7.32 -5.89 9.82
C ILE A 48 -7.88 -7.30 9.82
N LYS A 49 -7.04 -8.26 10.20
CA LYS A 49 -7.41 -9.65 10.41
C LYS A 49 -7.38 -9.99 11.89
N GLU A 50 -8.52 -10.42 12.41
CA GLU A 50 -8.65 -10.89 13.79
C GLU A 50 -9.26 -12.29 13.85
N ASP A 51 -8.74 -13.10 14.76
CA ASP A 51 -9.41 -14.34 15.15
C ASP A 51 -10.44 -14.04 16.25
N LYS A 52 -11.43 -14.94 16.42
CA LYS A 52 -12.38 -14.82 17.54
C LYS A 52 -11.61 -14.83 18.87
N PRO A 53 -11.80 -13.84 19.75
CA PRO A 53 -11.08 -13.78 21.01
C PRO A 53 -11.42 -14.97 21.91
N THR A 54 -10.43 -15.41 22.70
CA THR A 54 -10.59 -16.49 23.67
C THR A 54 -10.13 -16.06 25.05
N VAL A 55 -10.84 -16.52 26.08
CA VAL A 55 -10.53 -16.22 27.49
C VAL A 55 -9.78 -17.41 28.10
N ASN A 56 -8.63 -17.14 28.72
CA ASN A 56 -7.83 -18.13 29.44
C ASN A 56 -7.43 -17.55 30.80
N GLY A 57 -8.28 -17.76 31.81
CA GLY A 57 -8.13 -17.12 33.12
C GLY A 57 -8.13 -15.60 32.99
N GLU A 58 -7.06 -14.96 33.47
CA GLU A 58 -6.90 -13.50 33.47
C GLU A 58 -6.54 -12.91 32.09
N ILE A 59 -6.27 -13.77 31.10
CA ILE A 59 -5.78 -13.36 29.79
C ILE A 59 -6.89 -13.51 28.74
N ILE A 60 -7.20 -12.41 28.05
CA ILE A 60 -7.96 -12.44 26.80
C ILE A 60 -6.99 -12.50 25.64
N ASN A 61 -6.97 -13.60 24.90
CA ASN A 61 -6.21 -13.72 23.66
C ASN A 61 -6.99 -13.04 22.53
N LYS A 62 -6.56 -11.85 22.15
CA LYS A 62 -7.04 -11.09 20.99
C LYS A 62 -5.81 -10.67 20.18
N LYS A 63 -5.78 -11.03 18.90
CA LYS A 63 -4.59 -10.91 18.03
C LYS A 63 -4.90 -10.15 16.75
N PRO A 64 -5.13 -8.83 16.83
CA PRO A 64 -5.29 -8.03 15.63
C PRO A 64 -3.98 -7.95 14.87
N ARG A 65 -4.09 -8.16 13.55
CA ARG A 65 -2.98 -8.10 12.62
C ARG A 65 -3.34 -7.22 11.44
N VAL A 66 -2.39 -6.41 11.01
CA VAL A 66 -2.46 -5.67 9.75
C VAL A 66 -1.89 -6.56 8.66
N VAL A 67 -2.66 -6.79 7.59
CA VAL A 67 -2.24 -7.57 6.43
C VAL A 67 -2.10 -6.63 5.24
N ASN A 68 -0.97 -6.67 4.53
CA ASN A 68 -0.83 -5.91 3.29
C ASN A 68 -1.47 -6.68 2.12
N THR A 69 -2.63 -6.20 1.69
CA THR A 69 -3.42 -6.74 0.58
C THR A 69 -3.17 -5.98 -0.73
N GLY A 70 -2.38 -4.91 -0.67
CA GLY A 70 -1.94 -4.14 -1.83
C GLY A 70 -0.97 -4.92 -2.73
N SER A 71 -0.53 -4.26 -3.80
CA SER A 71 0.47 -4.80 -4.73
C SER A 71 1.86 -4.18 -4.54
N THR A 72 2.03 -3.36 -3.50
CA THR A 72 3.29 -2.72 -3.14
C THR A 72 3.55 -2.79 -1.64
N ASN A 73 4.82 -2.74 -1.25
CA ASN A 73 5.22 -2.64 0.14
C ASN A 73 4.67 -1.36 0.77
N ALA A 74 4.36 -1.40 2.06
CA ALA A 74 3.67 -0.32 2.75
C ALA A 74 4.35 0.09 4.05
N LEU A 75 4.25 1.39 4.36
CA LEU A 75 4.35 1.89 5.73
C LEU A 75 2.99 1.72 6.39
N VAL A 76 2.99 1.39 7.68
CA VAL A 76 1.77 1.09 8.45
C VAL A 76 1.77 1.92 9.73
N ARG A 77 0.63 2.55 10.03
CA ARG A 77 0.32 3.05 11.38
C ARG A 77 -1.02 2.52 11.84
N VAL A 78 -1.18 2.34 13.15
CA VAL A 78 -2.42 1.87 13.76
C VAL A 78 -2.80 2.74 14.94
N ARG A 79 -4.10 2.87 15.19
CA ARG A 79 -4.65 3.49 16.39
C ARG A 79 -5.46 2.46 17.15
N VAL A 80 -5.08 2.20 18.40
CA VAL A 80 -5.79 1.30 19.30
C VAL A 80 -6.71 2.13 20.18
N ILE A 81 -8.00 1.84 20.12
CA ILE A 81 -9.04 2.56 20.88
C ILE A 81 -9.69 1.57 21.84
N VAL A 82 -9.68 1.92 23.11
CA VAL A 82 -10.40 1.20 24.17
C VAL A 82 -11.59 2.04 24.59
N SER A 83 -12.76 1.40 24.68
CA SER A 83 -13.98 1.99 25.22
C SER A 83 -14.38 1.28 26.49
N PRO A 84 -14.67 2.00 27.59
CA PRO A 84 -14.44 3.43 27.81
C PRO A 84 -12.94 3.82 27.78
N LYS A 85 -12.62 5.06 27.38
CA LYS A 85 -11.23 5.54 27.21
C LYS A 85 -10.44 5.53 28.54
N GLU A 86 -11.14 5.61 29.67
CA GLU A 86 -10.53 5.63 31.00
C GLU A 86 -9.88 4.31 31.39
N LEU A 87 -10.28 3.20 30.75
CA LEU A 87 -9.72 1.88 31.07
C LEU A 87 -8.27 1.71 30.59
N TRP A 88 -7.92 2.41 29.51
CA TRP A 88 -6.60 2.31 28.90
C TRP A 88 -6.26 3.51 28.04
N SER A 89 -5.06 4.02 28.21
CA SER A 89 -4.43 4.96 27.29
C SER A 89 -2.91 4.73 27.31
N PRO A 90 -2.24 4.81 26.15
CA PRO A 90 -0.77 4.74 26.06
C PRO A 90 -0.04 5.71 26.99
N ASP A 91 -0.63 6.90 27.18
CA ASP A 91 0.00 8.02 27.90
C ASP A 91 -0.46 8.13 29.36
N SER A 92 -1.35 7.26 29.83
CA SER A 92 -1.93 7.36 31.18
C SER A 92 -1.55 6.15 32.01
N VAL A 93 -0.87 6.38 33.14
CA VAL A 93 -0.60 5.34 34.14
C VAL A 93 -1.04 5.81 35.52
N PRO A 94 -1.68 4.96 36.35
CA PRO A 94 -2.07 3.57 36.08
C PRO A 94 -3.29 3.44 35.15
N CYS A 95 -3.41 2.30 34.46
CA CYS A 95 -4.59 1.87 33.69
C CYS A 95 -5.27 0.68 34.37
N ASP A 96 -6.57 0.49 34.12
CA ASP A 96 -7.34 -0.64 34.65
C ASP A 96 -7.11 -1.94 33.87
N ILE A 97 -6.76 -1.82 32.58
CA ILE A 97 -6.39 -2.96 31.73
C ILE A 97 -4.98 -2.78 31.17
N ASP A 98 -4.38 -3.87 30.75
CA ASP A 98 -3.08 -3.87 30.08
C ASP A 98 -3.19 -4.45 28.66
N ILE A 99 -2.56 -3.74 27.72
CA ILE A 99 -2.44 -4.14 26.31
C ILE A 99 -0.97 -3.95 25.92
N ASP A 100 -0.27 -5.07 25.78
CA ASP A 100 1.13 -5.09 25.37
C ASP A 100 1.23 -4.89 23.84
N ILE A 101 1.43 -3.63 23.44
CA ILE A 101 1.73 -3.28 22.05
C ILE A 101 3.20 -3.64 21.80
N GLY A 102 3.44 -4.49 20.80
CA GLY A 102 4.75 -5.08 20.57
C GLY A 102 5.88 -4.08 20.32
N ALA A 103 7.11 -4.48 20.61
CA ALA A 103 8.31 -3.64 20.47
C ALA A 103 8.62 -3.19 19.03
N ASP A 104 7.93 -3.74 18.02
CA ASP A 104 8.04 -3.32 16.63
C ASP A 104 7.27 -2.03 16.33
N TRP A 105 6.48 -1.54 17.28
CA TRP A 105 5.70 -0.32 17.15
C TRP A 105 6.35 0.85 17.90
N GLN A 106 6.13 2.06 17.40
CA GLN A 106 6.54 3.32 18.01
C GLN A 106 5.31 4.18 18.22
N TYR A 107 4.98 4.50 19.47
CA TYR A 107 3.88 5.42 19.76
C TYR A 107 4.33 6.87 19.57
N GLU A 108 3.46 7.67 18.96
CA GLU A 108 3.69 9.09 18.69
C GLU A 108 2.55 9.96 19.25
N SER A 109 2.79 11.27 19.34
CA SER A 109 1.87 12.23 19.99
C SER A 109 0.51 12.42 19.29
N ASP A 110 0.32 11.83 18.11
CA ASP A 110 -0.91 11.88 17.31
C ASP A 110 -1.88 10.71 17.61
N GLU A 111 -1.62 10.00 18.71
CA GLU A 111 -2.36 8.81 19.16
C GLU A 111 -2.23 7.62 18.18
N TYR A 112 -1.21 7.58 17.33
CA TYR A 112 -0.89 6.42 16.47
C TYR A 112 0.36 5.67 16.94
N TYR A 113 0.38 4.38 16.64
CA TYR A 113 1.52 3.50 16.69
C TYR A 113 2.04 3.26 15.28
N TYR A 114 3.29 3.59 15.03
CA TYR A 114 3.97 3.43 13.74
C TYR A 114 4.79 2.15 13.72
N TYR A 115 4.60 1.31 12.69
CA TYR A 115 5.43 0.13 12.53
C TYR A 115 6.86 0.53 12.16
N LYS A 116 7.85 0.01 12.90
CA LYS A 116 9.29 0.25 12.69
C LYS A 116 9.88 -0.65 11.60
N GLY A 117 9.17 -0.74 10.48
CA GLY A 117 9.57 -1.57 9.36
C GLY A 117 8.74 -1.30 8.11
N ILE A 118 8.90 -2.19 7.14
CA ILE A 118 8.17 -2.18 5.88
C ILE A 118 7.29 -3.42 5.86
N LEU A 119 5.99 -3.25 5.69
CA LEU A 119 5.09 -4.38 5.54
C LEU A 119 5.10 -4.83 4.07
N GLU A 120 5.74 -5.96 3.82
CA GLU A 120 5.84 -6.53 2.48
C GLU A 120 4.49 -7.04 1.97
N VAL A 121 4.35 -7.14 0.65
CA VAL A 121 3.11 -7.60 0.00
C VAL A 121 2.76 -9.02 0.47
N GLY A 122 1.53 -9.19 0.98
CA GLY A 122 1.01 -10.47 1.46
C GLY A 122 1.45 -10.84 2.88
N GLU A 123 2.34 -10.08 3.50
CA GLU A 123 2.75 -10.30 4.89
C GLU A 123 1.77 -9.68 5.88
N GLU A 124 1.84 -10.15 7.14
CA GLU A 124 1.04 -9.66 8.26
C GLU A 124 1.90 -9.27 9.47
N ILE A 125 1.53 -8.19 10.16
CA ILE A 125 2.16 -7.75 11.40
C ILE A 125 1.16 -7.69 12.55
N SER A 126 1.52 -8.28 13.70
CA SER A 126 0.69 -8.26 14.90
C SER A 126 0.79 -6.92 15.61
N VAL A 127 -0.36 -6.37 16.02
CA VAL A 127 -0.40 -5.13 16.82
C VAL A 127 -0.18 -5.46 18.30
N PHE A 128 -0.98 -6.38 18.84
CA PHE A 128 -0.83 -6.99 20.16
C PHE A 128 -1.35 -8.42 20.13
N THR A 129 -1.17 -9.18 21.22
CA THR A 129 -1.60 -10.58 21.27
C THR A 129 -2.48 -10.97 22.45
N LYS A 130 -2.50 -10.15 23.49
CA LYS A 130 -3.22 -10.41 24.73
C LYS A 130 -3.70 -9.11 25.36
N VAL A 131 -4.73 -9.25 26.19
CA VAL A 131 -5.28 -8.17 27.03
C VAL A 131 -5.45 -8.74 28.44
N GLU A 132 -4.98 -8.01 29.43
CA GLU A 132 -5.01 -8.39 30.85
C GLU A 132 -5.81 -7.35 31.66
N GLY A 133 -6.28 -7.69 32.86
CA GLY A 133 -7.08 -6.80 33.72
C GLY A 133 -8.59 -6.77 33.40
N VAL A 134 -9.06 -7.58 32.45
CA VAL A 134 -10.48 -7.67 32.07
C VAL A 134 -11.22 -8.82 32.77
N THR A 135 -10.51 -9.91 33.06
CA THR A 135 -11.04 -11.12 33.72
C THR A 135 -10.17 -11.54 34.91
N ASN A 136 -10.74 -12.31 35.84
CA ASN A 136 -10.00 -12.94 36.95
C ASN A 136 -9.44 -14.33 36.58
N GLU A 137 -8.77 -15.00 37.51
CA GLU A 137 -8.21 -16.37 37.34
C GLU A 137 -9.23 -17.41 36.83
N ASP A 138 -10.51 -17.25 37.14
CA ASP A 138 -11.60 -18.13 36.68
C ASP A 138 -12.15 -17.76 35.29
N GLY A 139 -11.62 -16.71 34.65
CA GLY A 139 -12.12 -16.18 33.37
C GLY A 139 -13.42 -15.37 33.51
N LYS A 140 -13.79 -14.96 34.72
CA LYS A 140 -14.97 -14.14 34.98
C LYS A 140 -14.65 -12.66 34.76
N TRP A 141 -15.56 -11.97 34.08
CA TRP A 141 -15.52 -10.52 33.88
C TRP A 141 -15.42 -9.75 35.20
N ILE A 142 -14.49 -8.78 35.27
CA ILE A 142 -14.27 -7.93 36.46
C ILE A 142 -14.47 -6.43 36.22
N LEU A 143 -14.62 -5.99 34.97
CA LEU A 143 -14.87 -4.58 34.68
C LEU A 143 -16.28 -4.18 35.14
N SER A 144 -16.42 -2.96 35.66
CA SER A 144 -17.71 -2.39 36.08
C SER A 144 -18.57 -1.89 34.92
N THR A 145 -18.12 -2.10 33.68
CA THR A 145 -18.81 -1.68 32.47
C THR A 145 -19.16 -2.87 31.58
N ASP A 146 -20.33 -2.80 30.96
CA ASP A 146 -20.86 -3.82 30.04
C ASP A 146 -20.56 -3.49 28.57
N ASN A 147 -20.00 -2.30 28.27
CA ASN A 147 -19.74 -1.82 26.91
C ASN A 147 -18.25 -1.82 26.52
N PHE A 148 -17.47 -2.71 27.14
CA PHE A 148 -16.05 -2.81 26.85
C PHE A 148 -15.80 -3.22 25.40
N GLU A 149 -14.99 -2.44 24.71
CA GLU A 149 -14.59 -2.72 23.34
C GLU A 149 -13.15 -2.29 23.11
N ILE A 150 -12.44 -3.06 22.30
CA ILE A 150 -11.12 -2.70 21.78
C ILE A 150 -11.18 -2.75 20.26
N SER A 151 -10.93 -1.59 19.65
CA SER A 151 -10.95 -1.41 18.19
C SER A 151 -9.58 -0.99 17.71
N VAL A 152 -9.16 -1.55 16.58
CA VAL A 152 -7.89 -1.20 15.91
C VAL A 152 -8.22 -0.59 14.57
N TYR A 153 -7.83 0.66 14.39
CA TYR A 153 -7.85 1.34 13.10
C TYR A 153 -6.45 1.31 12.50
N GLN A 154 -6.35 1.25 11.18
CA GLN A 154 -5.09 1.23 10.49
C GLN A 154 -5.08 2.18 9.29
N GLU A 155 -3.89 2.61 8.93
CA GLU A 155 -3.62 3.33 7.71
C GLU A 155 -2.33 2.81 7.08
N THR A 156 -2.32 2.74 5.75
CA THR A 156 -1.16 2.31 4.98
C THR A 156 -0.86 3.26 3.85
N ILE A 157 0.41 3.59 3.70
CA ILE A 157 0.90 4.48 2.64
C ILE A 157 2.14 3.88 1.96
N ALA A 158 2.50 4.44 0.81
CA ALA A 158 3.68 4.01 0.07
C ALA A 158 4.95 4.23 0.87
N THR A 159 5.99 3.43 0.60
CA THR A 159 7.31 3.55 1.23
C THR A 159 8.15 4.69 0.67
N THR A 160 7.61 5.44 -0.29
CA THR A 160 8.26 6.56 -0.97
C THR A 160 7.28 7.71 -1.15
N ALA A 161 7.76 8.94 -1.06
CA ALA A 161 7.02 10.12 -1.46
C ALA A 161 7.92 11.11 -2.20
N THR A 162 7.31 11.94 -3.06
CA THR A 162 8.01 13.05 -3.70
C THR A 162 7.72 14.33 -2.93
N ASN A 163 8.76 15.02 -2.47
CA ASN A 163 8.63 16.32 -1.85
C ASN A 163 8.20 17.35 -2.92
N LYS A 164 7.05 18.00 -2.71
CA LYS A 164 6.47 18.94 -3.67
C LYS A 164 7.28 20.23 -3.87
N GLU A 165 8.10 20.62 -2.90
CA GLU A 165 8.86 21.88 -2.93
C GLU A 165 10.12 21.78 -3.79
N ASN A 166 10.82 20.64 -3.73
CA ASN A 166 12.12 20.45 -4.40
C ASN A 166 12.11 19.32 -5.45
N GLY A 167 11.06 18.50 -5.52
CA GLY A 167 10.94 17.37 -6.44
C GLY A 167 11.77 16.14 -6.06
N ASN A 168 12.43 16.13 -4.91
CA ASN A 168 13.24 15.01 -4.47
C ASN A 168 12.37 13.86 -3.97
N GLU A 169 12.76 12.63 -4.32
CA GLU A 169 12.17 11.43 -3.77
C GLU A 169 12.74 11.17 -2.37
N ILE A 170 11.85 10.88 -1.43
CA ILE A 170 12.14 10.42 -0.09
C ILE A 170 11.74 8.95 -0.04
N ASN A 171 12.63 8.12 0.50
CA ASN A 171 12.42 6.68 0.63
C ASN A 171 12.63 6.27 2.10
N ALA A 172 11.71 5.47 2.63
CA ALA A 172 11.82 4.91 3.98
C ALA A 172 12.96 3.89 4.13
N ILE A 173 13.58 3.47 3.03
CA ILE A 173 14.73 2.57 3.00
C ILE A 173 15.98 3.37 2.60
N VAL A 174 16.98 3.39 3.49
CA VAL A 174 18.29 4.01 3.26
C VAL A 174 19.36 2.93 3.38
N ASP A 175 20.21 2.80 2.36
CA ASP A 175 21.25 1.76 2.29
C ASP A 175 20.73 0.32 2.51
N GLY A 176 19.49 0.07 2.07
CA GLY A 176 18.83 -1.24 2.18
C GLY A 176 18.21 -1.52 3.56
N VAL A 177 18.20 -0.55 4.47
CA VAL A 177 17.65 -0.70 5.83
C VAL A 177 16.53 0.32 6.06
N TYR A 178 15.50 -0.08 6.79
CA TYR A 178 14.43 0.82 7.22
C TYR A 178 15.00 2.00 8.03
N ASN A 179 14.56 3.20 7.70
CA ASN A 179 14.90 4.44 8.37
C ASN A 179 13.63 5.12 8.88
N HIS A 180 13.48 5.17 10.21
CA HIS A 180 12.30 5.70 10.87
C HIS A 180 12.08 7.20 10.60
N GLU A 181 13.13 8.02 10.65
CA GLU A 181 13.04 9.45 10.40
C GLU A 181 12.50 9.73 8.99
N LYS A 182 12.99 8.99 7.99
CA LYS A 182 12.50 9.09 6.60
C LYS A 182 11.08 8.60 6.44
N ALA A 183 10.69 7.54 7.15
CA ALA A 183 9.30 7.09 7.17
C ALA A 183 8.37 8.19 7.75
N MET A 184 8.78 8.86 8.82
CA MET A 184 8.01 9.96 9.41
C MET A 184 7.91 11.19 8.50
N GLU A 185 8.97 11.50 7.72
CA GLU A 185 8.88 12.53 6.67
C GLU A 185 7.81 12.20 5.62
N ILE A 186 7.71 10.92 5.22
CA ILE A 186 6.70 10.46 4.26
C ILE A 186 5.28 10.55 4.85
N TRP A 187 5.10 10.14 6.11
CA TRP A 187 3.82 10.31 6.83
C TRP A 187 3.42 11.78 6.93
N HIS A 188 4.36 12.66 7.25
CA HIS A 188 4.09 14.09 7.30
C HIS A 188 3.61 14.63 5.94
N ILE A 189 4.25 14.21 4.84
CA ILE A 189 3.80 14.56 3.49
C ILE A 189 2.38 14.05 3.27
N TYR A 190 2.09 12.78 3.58
CA TYR A 190 0.75 12.21 3.43
C TYR A 190 -0.31 13.01 4.20
N ASP A 191 -0.06 13.30 5.48
CA ASP A 191 -1.01 14.02 6.33
C ASP A 191 -1.29 15.44 5.81
N THR A 192 -0.27 16.14 5.27
CA THR A 192 -0.47 17.47 4.65
C THR A 192 -1.34 17.42 3.39
N LEU A 193 -1.37 16.29 2.68
CA LEU A 193 -2.21 16.10 1.50
C LEU A 193 -3.66 15.80 1.86
N THR A 194 -3.88 15.05 2.95
CA THR A 194 -5.23 14.65 3.37
C THR A 194 -5.96 15.73 4.16
N LEU A 195 -5.24 16.68 4.77
CA LEU A 195 -5.81 17.81 5.52
C LEU A 195 -6.12 19.04 4.65
N GLY A 196 -5.76 19.00 3.36
CA GLY A 196 -5.98 20.09 2.41
C GLY A 196 -7.17 19.84 1.49
N ASP A 197 -8.40 19.90 2.03
CA ASP A 197 -9.67 20.15 1.31
C ASP A 197 -10.70 20.79 2.26
#